data_AF-A0A0M3JGS7-F1
#
_entry.id   AF-A0A0M3JGS7-F1
#
_cell.length_a   1.000
_cell.length_b   1.000
_cell.length_c   1.000
_cell.angle_alpha   90.00
_cell.angle_beta   90.00
_cell.angle_gamma   90.00
#
_symmetry.space_group_name_H-M   'P 1'
#
loop_
_entity.id
_entity.type
_entity.pdbx_description
1 polymer ?
#
loop_
_entity_poly.entity_id
_entity_poly.type
_entity_poly.pdbx_seq_one_letter_code
_entity_poly.pdbx_strand_id
1 'polypeptide(L)'
;MMSSMAGAGAPAGAGAPVGADLTDSGASGSSNQSTLANGVNGCQNVFAPKKILILNKMTRLEFERRTHATLTEQQLQRLLKKRGSDYKRLQERHDQHNAFLKVIEDELRYIITTIINIIK
;
A
#
# COMPACT_ATOMS: atom_id res chain seq x y z
N MET A 1 10.31 50.63 -21.48
CA MET A 1 10.69 50.95 -20.08
C MET A 1 10.61 49.63 -19.32
N MET A 2 11.75 48.95 -19.12
CA MET A 2 12.49 48.88 -17.84
C MET A 2 11.65 48.11 -16.80
N SER A 3 12.03 46.93 -16.28
CA SER A 3 13.31 46.53 -15.68
C SER A 3 13.33 44.99 -15.47
N SER A 4 14.42 44.25 -15.75
CA SER A 4 15.54 43.87 -14.85
C SER A 4 15.30 42.52 -14.11
N MET A 5 16.04 41.45 -14.46
CA MET A 5 17.20 40.80 -13.74
C MET A 5 16.85 40.33 -12.30
N ALA A 6 17.28 39.20 -11.73
CA ALA A 6 18.42 38.29 -11.84
C ALA A 6 17.99 36.93 -11.19
N GLY A 7 18.63 35.76 -11.23
CA GLY A 7 20.05 35.41 -11.17
C GLY A 7 20.34 34.50 -9.96
N ALA A 8 21.17 33.45 -10.18
CA ALA A 8 21.94 32.64 -9.21
C ALA A 8 21.16 31.66 -8.29
N GLY A 9 21.67 30.49 -7.90
CA GLY A 9 22.96 29.81 -8.07
C GLY A 9 22.96 28.56 -7.16
N ALA A 10 23.63 27.48 -7.59
CA ALA A 10 23.95 26.27 -6.79
C ALA A 10 25.06 26.58 -5.74
N PRO A 11 25.76 25.65 -5.03
CA PRO A 11 25.70 24.17 -4.90
C PRO A 11 26.00 23.65 -3.44
N ALA A 12 26.44 22.37 -3.33
CA ALA A 12 27.26 21.74 -2.26
C ALA A 12 26.55 21.30 -0.96
N GLY A 13 26.90 20.20 -0.28
CA GLY A 13 28.04 19.28 -0.32
C GLY A 13 28.28 18.72 1.10
N ALA A 14 29.15 17.70 1.21
CA ALA A 14 29.65 17.00 2.41
C ALA A 14 28.78 15.82 2.93
N GLY A 15 29.27 14.59 3.09
CA GLY A 15 30.65 14.12 3.29
C GLY A 15 30.86 13.73 4.76
N ALA A 16 31.12 12.43 4.99
CA ALA A 16 31.28 11.67 6.26
C ALA A 16 32.48 12.14 7.15
N PRO A 17 33.07 11.38 8.11
CA PRO A 17 32.74 10.12 8.83
C PRO A 17 33.08 10.22 10.36
N VAL A 18 33.28 9.06 11.02
CA VAL A 18 34.18 8.72 12.16
C VAL A 18 33.59 8.42 13.55
N GLY A 19 34.09 7.32 14.14
CA GLY A 19 33.92 7.00 15.56
C GLY A 19 34.05 5.52 15.88
N ALA A 20 35.21 4.92 15.59
CA ALA A 20 35.61 3.65 16.18
C ALA A 20 36.03 3.89 17.64
N ASP A 21 35.61 3.03 18.55
CA ASP A 21 36.35 2.81 19.79
C ASP A 21 36.31 1.32 20.18
N LEU A 22 37.51 0.83 20.44
CA LEU A 22 37.88 -0.54 20.81
C LEU A 22 38.61 -0.41 22.15
N THR A 23 38.23 -1.22 23.14
CA THR A 23 39.04 -1.77 24.27
C THR A 23 38.07 -2.20 25.38
N ASP A 24 38.29 -3.23 26.21
CA ASP A 24 39.27 -4.30 26.33
C ASP A 24 38.80 -5.23 27.47
N SER A 25 39.20 -6.52 27.43
CA SER A 25 39.40 -7.51 28.51
C SER A 25 38.43 -7.61 29.70
N GLY A 26 37.98 -8.78 30.20
CA GLY A 26 38.46 -10.15 30.16
C GLY A 26 38.01 -10.86 31.46
N ALA A 27 38.00 -12.20 31.44
CA ALA A 27 37.85 -13.15 32.56
C ALA A 27 36.44 -13.70 32.94
N SER A 28 36.22 -14.93 32.43
CA SER A 28 36.06 -16.18 33.18
C SER A 28 34.78 -16.49 33.98
N GLY A 29 34.07 -17.52 33.49
CA GLY A 29 33.55 -18.59 34.35
C GLY A 29 32.13 -18.42 34.90
N SER A 30 31.13 -19.00 34.22
CA SER A 30 30.50 -20.23 34.69
C SER A 30 29.49 -20.76 33.67
N SER A 31 29.68 -22.03 33.36
CA SER A 31 28.82 -22.88 32.56
C SER A 31 27.36 -22.83 33.01
N ASN A 32 26.46 -22.67 32.05
CA ASN A 32 25.26 -23.50 31.96
C ASN A 32 25.07 -23.85 30.50
N GLN A 33 25.51 -25.05 30.12
CA GLN A 33 25.08 -25.71 28.90
C GLN A 33 23.58 -25.96 29.05
N SER A 34 22.74 -25.02 28.60
CA SER A 34 21.38 -25.35 28.24
C SER A 34 21.45 -26.06 26.90
N THR A 35 21.46 -27.38 27.00
CA THR A 35 21.14 -28.39 26.00
C THR A 35 20.53 -27.79 24.73
N LEU A 36 21.20 -28.05 23.60
CA LEU A 36 20.63 -27.95 22.26
C LEU A 36 19.43 -28.89 22.17
N ALA A 37 18.29 -28.45 22.70
CA ALA A 37 16.99 -29.04 22.41
C ALA A 37 16.66 -28.59 20.98
N ASN A 38 16.98 -29.50 20.07
CA ASN A 38 16.51 -29.54 18.70
C ASN A 38 15.01 -29.22 18.68
N GLY A 39 14.68 -28.02 18.22
CA GLY A 39 13.35 -27.47 18.35
C GLY A 39 13.27 -26.18 17.55
N VAL A 40 13.63 -26.25 16.26
CA VAL A 40 13.16 -25.26 15.28
C VAL A 40 11.65 -25.45 15.14
N ASN A 41 10.91 -25.18 16.22
CA ASN A 41 9.51 -24.82 16.12
C ASN A 41 9.53 -23.44 15.48
N GLY A 42 9.65 -23.44 14.16
CA GLY A 42 9.58 -22.22 13.36
C GLY A 42 8.35 -21.48 13.85
N CYS A 43 8.56 -20.26 14.32
CA CYS A 43 7.47 -19.35 14.64
C CYS A 43 6.80 -19.01 13.32
N GLN A 44 5.99 -19.93 12.80
CA GLN A 44 5.14 -19.70 11.65
C GLN A 44 4.13 -18.69 12.15
N ASN A 45 4.43 -17.42 11.90
CA ASN A 45 3.54 -16.32 12.22
C ASN A 45 2.40 -16.39 11.20
N VAL A 46 1.53 -17.38 11.37
CA VAL A 46 0.39 -17.62 10.50
C VAL A 46 -0.52 -16.41 10.68
N PHE A 47 -0.75 -15.71 9.57
CA PHE A 47 -1.63 -14.56 9.52
C PHE A 47 -3.07 -14.98 9.90
N ALA A 48 -3.42 -14.85 11.19
CA ALA A 48 -4.70 -15.26 11.75
C ALA A 48 -5.45 -14.08 12.41
N PRO A 49 -5.88 -13.07 11.61
CA PRO A 49 -6.59 -11.92 12.15
C PRO A 49 -7.96 -12.32 12.73
N LYS A 50 -8.27 -11.87 13.96
CA LYS A 50 -9.57 -12.11 14.63
C LYS A 50 -10.70 -11.20 14.12
N LYS A 51 -10.35 -10.01 13.65
CA LYS A 51 -11.25 -8.99 13.11
C LYS A 51 -10.54 -8.27 11.98
N ILE A 52 -11.25 -8.01 10.88
CA ILE A 52 -10.71 -7.32 9.71
C ILE A 52 -11.67 -6.18 9.35
N LEU A 53 -11.13 -4.98 9.10
CA LEU A 53 -11.87 -3.86 8.52
C LEU A 53 -11.34 -3.62 7.11
N ILE A 54 -12.20 -3.76 6.11
CA ILE A 54 -11.88 -3.48 4.72
C ILE A 54 -12.52 -2.15 4.35
N LEU A 55 -11.71 -1.18 3.94
CA LEU A 55 -12.17 0.13 3.47
C LEU A 55 -11.90 0.24 1.98
N ASN A 56 -12.90 0.66 1.21
CA ASN A 56 -12.73 1.01 -0.19
C ASN A 56 -13.32 2.38 -0.50
N LYS A 57 -12.70 3.09 -1.46
CA LYS A 57 -13.18 4.36 -1.99
C LYS A 57 -14.15 4.10 -3.14
N MET A 58 -15.25 4.85 -3.21
CA MET A 58 -16.10 4.85 -4.39
C MET A 58 -15.52 5.78 -5.48
N THR A 59 -15.70 5.42 -6.74
CA THR A 59 -15.30 6.29 -7.85
C THR A 59 -16.35 7.35 -8.14
N ARG A 60 -15.96 8.44 -8.82
CA ARG A 60 -16.93 9.47 -9.21
C ARG A 60 -18.01 8.91 -10.15
N LEU A 61 -17.67 7.97 -11.06
CA LEU A 61 -18.67 7.33 -11.92
C LEU A 61 -19.68 6.51 -11.11
N GLU A 62 -19.22 5.74 -10.11
CA GLU A 62 -20.13 5.01 -9.22
C GLU A 62 -21.07 5.95 -8.47
N PHE A 63 -20.52 7.03 -7.92
CA PHE A 63 -21.32 8.04 -7.21
C PHE A 63 -22.43 8.56 -8.12
N GLU A 64 -22.10 8.96 -9.35
CA GLU A 64 -23.09 9.51 -10.29
C GLU A 64 -24.17 8.50 -10.66
N ARG A 65 -23.81 7.22 -10.85
CA ARG A 65 -24.76 6.12 -11.09
C ARG A 65 -25.71 5.91 -9.89
N ARG A 66 -25.18 5.95 -8.66
CA ARG A 66 -25.99 5.79 -7.44
C ARG A 66 -26.92 6.97 -7.21
N THR A 67 -26.42 8.20 -7.39
CA THR A 67 -27.23 9.42 -7.22
C THR A 67 -28.32 9.55 -8.28
N HIS A 68 -28.10 9.02 -9.48
CA HIS A 68 -29.07 9.06 -10.59
C HIS A 68 -29.54 7.65 -10.96
N ALA A 69 -29.95 6.85 -9.98
CA ALA A 69 -30.35 5.45 -10.18
C ALA A 69 -31.52 5.24 -11.17
N THR A 70 -32.30 6.30 -11.44
CA THR A 70 -33.42 6.27 -12.39
C THR A 70 -33.01 6.59 -13.83
N LEU A 71 -31.78 7.06 -14.06
CA LEU A 71 -31.30 7.39 -15.40
C LEU A 71 -30.64 6.19 -16.06
N THR A 72 -30.86 6.04 -17.35
CA THR A 72 -30.06 5.11 -18.17
C THR A 72 -28.64 5.65 -18.35
N GLU A 73 -27.69 4.77 -18.69
CA GLU A 73 -26.29 5.17 -18.89
C GLU A 73 -26.13 6.27 -19.96
N GLN A 74 -26.91 6.20 -21.05
CA GLN A 74 -26.90 7.24 -22.08
C GLN A 74 -27.46 8.57 -21.61
N GLN A 75 -28.46 8.56 -20.72
CA GLN A 75 -29.01 9.77 -20.12
C GLN A 75 -28.03 10.37 -19.11
N LEU A 76 -27.39 9.52 -18.30
CA LEU A 76 -26.34 9.92 -17.36
C LEU A 76 -25.16 10.56 -18.10
N GLN A 77 -24.67 9.95 -19.17
CA GLN A 77 -23.59 10.50 -19.99
C GLN A 77 -23.94 11.88 -20.56
N ARG A 78 -25.18 12.07 -21.06
CA ARG A 78 -25.66 13.38 -21.55
C ARG A 78 -25.71 14.42 -20.45
N LEU A 79 -26.23 14.04 -19.28
CA LEU A 79 -26.31 14.90 -18.11
C LEU A 79 -24.91 15.32 -17.62
N LEU A 80 -23.97 14.37 -17.53
CA LEU A 80 -22.59 14.63 -17.13
C LEU A 80 -21.88 15.55 -18.12
N LYS A 81 -22.05 15.30 -19.43
CA LYS A 81 -21.52 16.18 -20.48
C LYS A 81 -22.09 17.60 -20.36
N LYS A 82 -23.40 17.74 -20.10
CA LYS A 82 -24.04 19.05 -19.86
C LYS A 82 -23.47 19.78 -18.64
N ARG A 83 -23.06 19.05 -17.59
CA ARG A 83 -22.38 19.59 -16.40
C ARG A 83 -20.87 19.83 -16.60
N GLY A 84 -20.33 19.57 -17.79
CA GLY A 84 -18.89 19.71 -18.08
C GLY A 84 -18.02 18.57 -17.56
N SER A 85 -18.62 17.44 -17.18
CA SER A 85 -17.89 16.23 -16.78
C SER A 85 -17.60 15.34 -17.97
N ASP A 86 -16.35 14.88 -18.09
CA ASP A 86 -15.95 13.91 -19.12
C ASP A 86 -16.26 12.48 -18.66
N TYR A 87 -17.33 11.92 -19.21
CA TYR A 87 -17.78 10.57 -18.92
C TYR A 87 -16.70 9.51 -19.25
N LYS A 88 -15.97 9.66 -20.35
CA LYS A 88 -14.99 8.66 -20.78
C LYS A 88 -13.84 8.57 -19.78
N ARG A 89 -13.32 9.71 -19.34
CA ARG A 89 -12.31 9.77 -18.28
C ARG A 89 -12.81 9.23 -16.94
N LEU A 90 -14.08 9.46 -16.61
CA LEU A 90 -14.70 8.91 -15.41
C LEU A 90 -14.78 7.38 -15.47
N GLN A 91 -15.13 6.85 -16.64
CA GLN A 91 -15.18 5.42 -16.92
C GLN A 91 -13.79 4.78 -16.86
N GLU A 92 -12.78 5.37 -17.52
CA GLU A 92 -11.40 4.88 -17.48
C GLU A 92 -10.88 4.76 -16.03
N ARG A 93 -11.10 5.78 -15.20
CA ARG A 93 -10.72 5.70 -13.77
C ARG A 93 -11.51 4.65 -13.00
N HIS A 94 -12.79 4.46 -13.34
CA HIS A 94 -13.61 3.43 -12.70
C HIS A 94 -13.14 2.03 -13.05
N ASP A 95 -12.79 1.80 -14.31
CA ASP A 95 -12.30 0.51 -14.78
C ASP A 95 -10.93 0.19 -14.16
N GLN A 96 -10.03 1.16 -14.10
CA GLN A 96 -8.73 1.03 -13.40
C GLN A 96 -8.91 0.72 -11.92
N HIS A 97 -9.84 1.42 -11.25
CA HIS A 97 -10.14 1.17 -9.85
C HIS A 97 -10.66 -0.26 -9.63
N ASN A 98 -11.60 -0.72 -10.45
CA ASN A 98 -12.15 -2.07 -10.35
C ASN A 98 -11.11 -3.15 -10.68
N ALA A 99 -10.21 -2.91 -11.63
CA ALA A 99 -9.10 -3.80 -11.93
C ALA A 99 -8.18 -3.98 -10.69
N PHE A 100 -7.88 -2.88 -9.99
CA PHE A 100 -7.11 -2.93 -8.75
C PHE A 100 -7.84 -3.69 -7.63
N LEU A 101 -9.17 -3.49 -7.49
CA LEU A 101 -9.95 -4.23 -6.50
C LEU A 101 -9.93 -5.74 -6.75
N LYS A 102 -9.96 -6.17 -8.01
CA LYS A 102 -9.84 -7.60 -8.35
C LYS A 102 -8.52 -8.18 -7.90
N VAL A 103 -7.41 -7.46 -8.07
CA VAL A 103 -6.10 -7.91 -7.58
C VAL A 103 -6.11 -8.08 -6.06
N ILE A 104 -6.63 -7.09 -5.32
CA ILE A 104 -6.75 -7.22 -3.85
C ILE A 104 -7.61 -8.42 -3.48
N GLU A 105 -8.74 -8.59 -4.15
CA GLU A 105 -9.66 -9.69 -3.92
C GLU A 105 -8.98 -11.05 -4.14
N ASP A 106 -8.22 -11.20 -5.23
CA ASP A 106 -7.49 -12.42 -5.56
C ASP A 106 -6.39 -12.72 -4.52
N GLU A 107 -5.63 -11.72 -4.10
CA GLU A 107 -4.60 -11.88 -3.06
C GLU A 107 -5.19 -12.29 -1.71
N LEU A 108 -6.29 -11.63 -1.30
CA LEU A 108 -6.98 -11.98 -0.06
C LEU A 108 -7.56 -13.39 -0.12
N ARG A 109 -8.14 -13.79 -1.25
CA ARG A 109 -8.63 -15.18 -1.46
C ARG A 109 -7.47 -16.16 -1.38
N TYR A 110 -6.37 -15.88 -2.06
CA TYR A 110 -5.19 -16.75 -2.08
C TYR A 110 -4.62 -16.98 -0.69
N ILE A 111 -4.44 -15.92 0.11
CA ILE A 111 -3.94 -16.02 1.48
C ILE A 111 -4.87 -16.87 2.34
N ILE A 112 -6.19 -16.62 2.27
CA ILE A 112 -7.18 -17.37 3.05
C ILE A 112 -7.18 -18.84 2.67
N THR A 113 -7.20 -19.18 1.37
CA THR A 113 -7.19 -20.57 0.91
C THR A 113 -5.90 -21.29 1.29
N THR A 114 -4.75 -20.62 1.14
CA THR A 114 -3.44 -21.21 1.48
C THR A 114 -3.34 -21.53 2.96
N ILE A 115 -3.79 -20.62 3.84
CA ILE A 115 -3.77 -20.85 5.29
C ILE A 115 -4.72 -21.99 5.68
N ILE A 116 -5.93 -22.06 5.11
CA ILE A 116 -6.86 -23.16 5.36
C ILE A 116 -6.26 -24.52 4.98
N ASN A 117 -5.53 -24.59 3.86
CA ASN A 117 -4.91 -25.82 3.39
C ASN A 117 -3.69 -26.26 4.20
N ILE A 118 -2.99 -25.33 4.88
CA ILE A 118 -1.85 -25.65 5.75
C ILE A 118 -2.31 -26.16 7.13
N ILE A 119 -3.49 -25.74 7.59
CA ILE A 119 -4.03 -26.10 8.91
C ILE A 119 -4.85 -27.42 8.88
N LYS A 120 -5.31 -27.85 7.69
CA LYS A 120 -6.00 -29.14 7.49
C LYS A 120 -5.02 -30.29 7.30
#